data_AF-A0A9D1R4U3-F1
#
_entry.id   AF-A0A9D1R4U3-F1
#
_cell.length_a   1.000
_cell.length_b   1.000
_cell.length_c   1.000
_cell.angle_alpha   90.00
_cell.angle_beta   90.00
_cell.angle_gamma   90.00
#
_symmetry.space_group_name_H-M   'P 1'
#
loop_
_entity.id
_entity.type
_entity.pdbx_description
1 polymer ?
#
loop_
_entity_poly.entity_id
_entity_poly.type
_entity_poly.pdbx_seq_one_letter_code
_entity_poly.pdbx_strand_id
1 'polypeptide(L)'
;MSMKERLKEAYESIRKKDPQAAAGVVEELKKLPRTQEGIFDMKSIDPDRYEAARWVYPVYAAYETACNKKEGYPDIMTQMRTINKLLKQDYTFENAAAAADMLIRTIDCMSPEIYEYYRELVDIFKENVKEIISRYLKEDGDSVWAGKDSRACELFRGAVRQACQDYVLLTEKYQVFC
;
A
#
# COMPACT_ATOMS: atom_id res chain seq x y z
N MET A 1 -12.19 19.49 -6.73
CA MET A 1 -11.08 18.60 -6.32
C MET A 1 -11.54 17.16 -6.54
N SER A 2 -10.74 16.37 -7.24
CA SER A 2 -11.01 14.96 -7.53
C SER A 2 -10.95 14.09 -6.27
N MET A 3 -11.54 12.88 -6.32
CA MET A 3 -11.44 11.90 -5.22
C MET A 3 -9.97 11.57 -4.90
N LYS A 4 -9.13 11.42 -5.93
CA LYS A 4 -7.70 11.13 -5.77
C LYS A 4 -6.96 12.24 -5.01
N GLU A 5 -7.20 13.50 -5.34
CA GLU A 5 -6.57 14.64 -4.64
C GLU A 5 -7.00 14.70 -3.17
N ARG A 6 -8.28 14.44 -2.89
CA ARG A 6 -8.81 14.39 -1.52
C ARG A 6 -8.20 13.26 -0.70
N LEU A 7 -8.03 12.07 -1.30
CA LEU A 7 -7.36 10.95 -0.63
C LEU A 7 -5.89 11.28 -0.33
N LYS A 8 -5.18 11.96 -1.25
CA LYS A 8 -3.81 12.42 -1.01
C LYS A 8 -3.73 13.42 0.14
N GLU A 9 -4.61 14.43 0.15
CA GLU A 9 -4.66 15.42 1.24
C GLU A 9 -4.98 14.76 2.59
N ALA A 10 -5.97 13.86 2.61
CA ALA A 10 -6.30 13.09 3.81
C ALA A 10 -5.09 12.28 4.31
N TYR A 11 -4.37 11.62 3.41
CA TYR A 11 -3.17 10.87 3.76
C TYR A 11 -2.05 11.77 4.31
N GLU A 12 -1.84 12.97 3.75
CA GLU A 12 -0.88 13.91 4.31
C GLU A 12 -1.29 14.45 5.69
N SER A 13 -2.59 14.63 5.96
CA SER A 13 -3.10 14.94 7.30
C SER A 13 -2.88 13.78 8.29
N ILE A 14 -3.11 12.54 7.86
CA ILE A 14 -2.81 11.33 8.65
C ILE A 14 -1.33 11.32 9.06
N ARG A 15 -0.41 11.62 8.13
CA ARG A 15 1.04 11.72 8.43
C ARG A 15 1.39 12.84 9.41
N LYS A 16 0.57 13.88 9.48
CA LYS A 16 0.66 14.96 10.48
C LYS A 16 -0.08 14.63 11.79
N LYS A 17 -0.46 13.37 11.98
CA LYS A 17 -1.18 12.85 13.17
C LYS A 17 -2.61 13.39 13.33
N ASP A 18 -3.27 13.69 12.21
CA ASP A 18 -4.69 14.06 12.16
C ASP A 18 -5.48 13.06 11.27
N PRO A 19 -5.76 11.84 11.78
CA PRO A 19 -6.54 10.86 11.04
C PRO A 19 -8.04 11.21 10.95
N GLN A 20 -8.55 12.14 11.78
CA GLN A 20 -9.95 12.57 11.72
C GLN A 20 -10.26 13.31 10.42
N ALA A 21 -9.27 13.98 9.82
CA ALA A 21 -9.39 14.59 8.50
C ALA A 21 -9.80 13.60 7.39
N ALA A 22 -9.55 12.29 7.58
CA ALA A 22 -9.93 11.26 6.62
C ALA A 22 -11.43 10.88 6.66
N ALA A 23 -12.17 11.23 7.71
CA ALA A 23 -13.54 10.72 7.92
C ALA A 23 -14.48 11.05 6.74
N GLY A 24 -14.49 12.30 6.30
CA GLY A 24 -15.38 12.72 5.21
C GLY A 24 -15.09 12.01 3.88
N VAL A 25 -13.81 11.83 3.52
CA VAL A 25 -13.44 11.15 2.27
C VAL A 25 -13.68 9.65 2.35
N VAL A 26 -13.49 9.02 3.51
CA VAL A 26 -13.76 7.58 3.68
C VAL A 26 -15.25 7.25 3.65
N GLU A 27 -16.11 8.10 4.20
CA GLU A 27 -17.57 7.91 4.11
C GLU A 27 -18.09 8.01 2.66
N GLU A 28 -17.40 8.77 1.79
CA GLU A 28 -17.68 8.76 0.36
C GLU A 28 -17.07 7.55 -0.35
N LEU A 29 -15.85 7.16 0.00
CA LEU A 29 -15.18 5.97 -0.50
C LEU A 29 -16.03 4.71 -0.26
N LYS A 30 -16.61 4.56 0.94
CA LYS A 30 -17.48 3.42 1.31
C LYS A 30 -18.74 3.30 0.43
N LYS A 31 -19.16 4.39 -0.23
CA LYS A 31 -20.31 4.42 -1.14
C LYS A 31 -19.95 4.06 -2.58
N LEU A 32 -18.65 3.93 -2.90
CA LEU A 32 -18.25 3.51 -4.23
C LEU A 32 -18.78 2.10 -4.54
N PRO A 33 -19.19 1.84 -5.79
CA PRO A 33 -19.57 0.50 -6.19
C PRO A 33 -18.39 -0.46 -6.02
N ARG A 34 -18.72 -1.74 -5.85
CA ARG A 34 -17.74 -2.82 -5.83
C ARG A 34 -17.67 -3.48 -7.20
N THR A 35 -16.47 -3.91 -7.58
CA THR A 35 -16.24 -4.80 -8.72
C THR A 35 -16.82 -6.19 -8.45
N GLN A 36 -16.84 -7.08 -9.47
CA GLN A 36 -17.30 -8.46 -9.29
C GLN A 36 -16.40 -9.25 -8.33
N GLU A 37 -15.14 -8.85 -8.22
CA GLU A 37 -14.12 -9.41 -7.35
C GLU A 37 -14.16 -8.81 -5.92
N GLY A 38 -15.09 -7.89 -5.65
CA GLY A 38 -15.37 -7.36 -4.31
C GLY A 38 -14.52 -6.17 -3.87
N ILE A 39 -13.60 -5.68 -4.71
CA ILE A 39 -12.82 -4.45 -4.42
C ILE A 39 -13.60 -3.21 -4.83
N PHE A 40 -13.29 -2.06 -4.22
CA PHE A 40 -13.81 -0.76 -4.69
C PHE A 40 -13.57 -0.58 -6.20
N ASP A 41 -14.55 -0.02 -6.92
CA ASP A 41 -14.36 0.38 -8.31
C ASP A 41 -13.51 1.65 -8.38
N MET A 42 -12.21 1.43 -8.43
CA MET A 42 -11.18 2.47 -8.39
C MET A 42 -11.02 3.23 -9.70
N LYS A 43 -11.70 2.82 -10.80
CA LYS A 43 -11.56 3.50 -12.11
C LYS A 43 -11.95 4.97 -12.07
N SER A 44 -12.85 5.33 -11.15
CA SER A 44 -13.27 6.73 -10.91
C SER A 44 -12.24 7.55 -10.14
N ILE A 45 -11.28 6.90 -9.47
CA ILE A 45 -10.20 7.53 -8.70
C ILE A 45 -8.95 7.65 -9.58
N ASP A 46 -8.55 6.56 -10.23
CA ASP A 46 -7.46 6.52 -11.20
C ASP A 46 -7.68 5.36 -12.19
N PRO A 47 -7.40 5.53 -13.49
CA PRO A 47 -7.44 4.42 -14.44
C PRO A 47 -6.49 3.27 -14.08
N ASP A 48 -5.38 3.54 -13.40
CA ASP A 48 -4.49 2.53 -12.84
C ASP A 48 -4.95 2.14 -11.43
N ARG A 49 -5.37 0.87 -11.29
CA ARG A 49 -5.85 0.30 -10.02
C ARG A 49 -4.83 0.41 -8.90
N TYR A 50 -3.55 0.19 -9.18
CA TYR A 50 -2.50 0.17 -8.16
C TYR A 50 -2.19 1.60 -7.74
N GLU A 51 -2.22 2.54 -8.68
CA GLU A 51 -2.09 3.95 -8.37
C GLU A 51 -3.26 4.47 -7.52
N ALA A 52 -4.49 4.06 -7.78
CA ALA A 52 -5.61 4.39 -6.91
C ALA A 52 -5.47 3.73 -5.53
N ALA A 53 -5.15 2.44 -5.49
CA ALA A 53 -5.03 1.66 -4.26
C ALA A 53 -4.03 2.27 -3.25
N ARG A 54 -2.93 2.86 -3.74
CA ARG A 54 -1.93 3.57 -2.92
C ARG A 54 -2.50 4.70 -2.06
N TRP A 55 -3.63 5.26 -2.46
CA TRP A 55 -4.30 6.33 -1.72
C TRP A 55 -5.54 5.83 -0.98
N VAL A 56 -6.26 4.88 -1.56
CA VAL A 56 -7.50 4.32 -0.97
C VAL A 56 -7.22 3.62 0.36
N TYR A 57 -6.32 2.63 0.37
CA TYR A 57 -6.19 1.73 1.51
C TYR A 57 -5.52 2.32 2.74
N PRO A 58 -4.43 3.11 2.66
CA PRO A 58 -3.88 3.71 3.87
C PRO A 58 -4.86 4.70 4.51
N VAL A 59 -5.58 5.48 3.71
CA VAL A 59 -6.61 6.41 4.22
C VAL A 59 -7.76 5.64 4.87
N TYR A 60 -8.23 4.57 4.23
CA TYR A 60 -9.28 3.72 4.78
C TYR A 60 -8.83 3.05 6.09
N ALA A 61 -7.62 2.48 6.12
CA ALA A 61 -7.06 1.87 7.31
C ALA A 61 -6.89 2.87 8.46
N ALA A 62 -6.36 4.06 8.19
CA ALA A 62 -6.19 5.08 9.22
C ALA A 62 -7.53 5.51 9.85
N TYR A 63 -8.56 5.69 9.01
CA TYR A 63 -9.91 5.96 9.49
C TYR A 63 -10.46 4.82 10.34
N GLU A 64 -10.36 3.58 9.87
CA GLU A 64 -10.86 2.42 10.63
C GLU A 64 -10.12 2.31 11.98
N THR A 65 -8.81 2.52 12.00
CA THR A 65 -7.98 2.51 13.20
C THR A 65 -8.39 3.60 14.21
N ALA A 66 -8.54 4.84 13.76
CA ALA A 66 -8.67 6.00 14.63
C ALA A 66 -10.12 6.42 14.92
N CYS A 67 -11.04 6.19 13.97
CA CYS A 67 -12.39 6.76 13.98
C CYS A 67 -13.49 5.69 14.08
N ASN A 68 -13.24 4.46 13.61
CA ASN A 68 -14.28 3.43 13.48
C ASN A 68 -13.92 2.09 14.15
N LYS A 69 -13.10 2.14 15.22
CA LYS A 69 -12.81 1.00 16.10
C LYS A 69 -12.38 -0.30 15.38
N LYS A 70 -11.73 -0.16 14.21
CA LYS A 70 -11.18 -1.23 13.39
C LYS A 70 -12.25 -2.15 12.75
N GLU A 71 -13.51 -1.76 12.73
CA GLU A 71 -14.61 -2.59 12.21
C GLU A 71 -14.46 -2.95 10.73
N GLY A 72 -13.80 -2.09 9.94
CA GLY A 72 -13.52 -2.31 8.52
C GLY A 72 -12.27 -3.14 8.21
N TYR A 73 -11.50 -3.58 9.21
CA TYR A 73 -10.30 -4.41 8.96
C TYR A 73 -10.58 -5.69 8.16
N PRO A 74 -11.68 -6.45 8.42
CA PRO A 74 -12.01 -7.61 7.62
C PRO A 74 -12.26 -7.28 6.13
N ASP A 75 -12.90 -6.13 5.85
CA ASP A 75 -13.13 -5.65 4.47
C ASP A 75 -11.80 -5.25 3.80
N ILE A 76 -10.95 -4.50 4.52
CA ILE A 76 -9.60 -4.15 4.04
C ILE A 76 -8.82 -5.41 3.66
N MET A 77 -8.79 -6.43 4.54
CA MET A 77 -8.03 -7.65 4.27
C MET A 77 -8.62 -8.48 3.13
N THR A 78 -9.94 -8.57 3.02
CA THR A 78 -10.60 -9.24 1.89
C THR A 78 -10.18 -8.58 0.58
N GLN A 79 -10.19 -7.25 0.52
CA GLN A 79 -9.76 -6.52 -0.66
C GLN A 79 -8.26 -6.64 -0.93
N MET A 80 -7.40 -6.63 0.11
CA MET A 80 -5.96 -6.82 -0.04
C MET A 80 -5.60 -8.18 -0.64
N ARG A 81 -6.28 -9.24 -0.20
CA ARG A 81 -6.12 -10.58 -0.79
C ARG A 81 -6.52 -10.59 -2.26
N THR A 82 -7.63 -9.94 -2.61
CA THR A 82 -8.05 -9.81 -4.01
C THR A 82 -7.05 -9.02 -4.84
N ILE A 83 -6.53 -7.90 -4.34
CA ILE A 83 -5.52 -7.10 -5.04
C ILE A 83 -4.23 -7.89 -5.22
N ASN A 84 -3.76 -8.61 -4.20
CA ASN A 84 -2.59 -9.46 -4.31
C ASN A 84 -2.80 -10.54 -5.37
N LYS A 85 -3.98 -11.17 -5.41
CA LYS A 85 -4.34 -12.14 -6.45
C LYS A 85 -4.30 -11.52 -7.85
N LEU A 86 -4.86 -10.32 -8.03
CA LEU A 86 -4.84 -9.60 -9.30
C LEU A 86 -3.39 -9.24 -9.71
N LEU A 87 -2.58 -8.76 -8.76
CA LEU A 87 -1.17 -8.44 -8.99
C LEU A 87 -0.39 -9.63 -9.53
N LYS A 88 -0.65 -10.85 -9.02
CA LYS A 88 0.00 -12.06 -9.55
C LYS A 88 -0.40 -12.38 -10.99
N GLN A 89 -1.53 -11.87 -11.50
CA GLN A 89 -1.98 -12.08 -12.87
C GLN A 89 -1.39 -11.04 -13.84
N ASP A 90 -1.18 -9.81 -13.41
CA ASP A 90 -0.66 -8.70 -14.22
C ASP A 90 0.69 -8.16 -13.67
N TYR A 91 1.56 -9.08 -13.26
CA TYR A 91 2.79 -8.77 -12.53
C TYR A 91 3.85 -8.07 -13.40
N THR A 92 3.92 -6.75 -13.29
CA THR A 92 4.99 -5.90 -13.82
C THR A 92 5.77 -5.24 -12.68
N PHE A 93 6.96 -4.69 -12.98
CA PHE A 93 7.73 -3.98 -11.96
C PHE A 93 6.98 -2.74 -11.45
N GLU A 94 6.30 -2.02 -12.34
CA GLU A 94 5.49 -0.85 -12.04
C GLU A 94 4.34 -1.18 -11.09
N ASN A 95 3.55 -2.21 -11.41
CA ASN A 95 2.42 -2.64 -10.60
C ASN A 95 2.88 -3.16 -9.24
N ALA A 96 3.94 -3.97 -9.22
CA ALA A 96 4.48 -4.53 -8.00
C ALA A 96 5.07 -3.47 -7.07
N ALA A 97 5.77 -2.46 -7.61
CA ALA A 97 6.28 -1.33 -6.84
C ALA A 97 5.17 -0.45 -6.27
N ALA A 98 4.14 -0.15 -7.08
CA ALA A 98 2.96 0.56 -6.61
C ALA A 98 2.22 -0.20 -5.50
N ALA A 99 2.10 -1.52 -5.64
CA ALA A 99 1.53 -2.38 -4.61
C ALA A 99 2.39 -2.42 -3.33
N ALA A 100 3.72 -2.44 -3.44
CA ALA A 100 4.60 -2.39 -2.27
C ALA A 100 4.42 -1.09 -1.48
N ASP A 101 4.35 0.06 -2.17
CA ASP A 101 4.09 1.36 -1.55
C ASP A 101 2.69 1.41 -0.91
N MET A 102 1.67 0.88 -1.58
CA MET A 102 0.31 0.76 -1.02
C MET A 102 0.26 -0.10 0.24
N LEU A 103 0.92 -1.26 0.24
CA LEU A 103 0.94 -2.19 1.37
C LEU A 103 1.62 -1.57 2.58
N ILE A 104 2.82 -1.00 2.44
CA ILE A 104 3.54 -0.46 3.60
C ILE A 104 2.86 0.76 4.20
N ARG A 105 2.29 1.65 3.38
CA ARG A 105 1.48 2.78 3.89
C ARG A 105 0.25 2.28 4.64
N THR A 106 -0.36 1.19 4.17
CA THR A 106 -1.51 0.59 4.86
C THR A 106 -1.09 -0.02 6.19
N ILE A 107 0.03 -0.75 6.22
CA ILE A 107 0.62 -1.33 7.44
C ILE A 107 0.88 -0.24 8.48
N ASP A 108 1.49 0.89 8.08
CA ASP A 108 1.75 2.06 8.95
C ASP A 108 0.47 2.68 9.54
N CYS A 109 -0.65 2.59 8.80
CA CYS A 109 -1.95 3.08 9.24
C CYS A 109 -2.79 2.07 10.05
N MET A 110 -2.31 0.82 10.19
CA MET A 110 -2.99 -0.23 10.93
C MET A 110 -2.43 -0.40 12.33
N SER A 111 -3.31 -0.68 13.29
CA SER A 111 -2.92 -1.01 14.65
C SER A 111 -2.55 -2.50 14.76
N PRO A 112 -1.45 -2.84 15.43
CA PRO A 112 -1.06 -4.23 15.67
C PRO A 112 -1.94 -4.95 16.70
N GLU A 113 -2.91 -4.26 17.33
CA GLU A 113 -3.84 -4.87 18.31
C GLU A 113 -4.65 -6.01 17.72
N ILE A 114 -5.00 -5.94 16.43
CA ILE A 114 -5.57 -7.07 15.69
C ILE A 114 -4.44 -7.73 14.91
N TYR A 115 -3.60 -8.45 15.65
CA TYR A 115 -2.33 -8.99 15.16
C TYR A 115 -2.47 -9.87 13.92
N GLU A 116 -3.58 -10.61 13.78
CA GLU A 116 -3.82 -11.48 12.62
C GLU A 116 -3.82 -10.70 11.30
N TYR A 117 -4.59 -9.60 11.23
CA TYR A 117 -4.68 -8.79 10.01
C TYR A 117 -3.39 -8.03 9.74
N TYR A 118 -2.76 -7.48 10.78
CA TYR A 118 -1.47 -6.80 10.65
C TYR A 118 -0.39 -7.76 10.12
N ARG A 119 -0.28 -8.97 10.70
CA ARG A 119 0.70 -9.98 10.32
C ARG A 119 0.51 -10.43 8.88
N GLU A 120 -0.73 -10.74 8.48
CA GLU A 120 -1.01 -11.17 7.13
C GLU A 120 -0.63 -10.10 6.10
N LEU A 121 -0.92 -8.82 6.37
CA LEU A 121 -0.55 -7.74 5.47
C LEU A 121 0.98 -7.59 5.36
N VAL A 122 1.69 -7.74 6.48
CA VAL A 122 3.16 -7.78 6.53
C VAL A 122 3.71 -8.96 5.71
N ASP A 123 3.08 -10.13 5.77
CA ASP A 123 3.50 -11.30 5.00
C ASP A 123 3.31 -11.07 3.49
N ILE A 124 2.15 -10.55 3.08
CA ILE A 124 1.88 -10.16 1.67
C ILE A 124 2.93 -9.15 1.18
N PHE A 125 3.23 -8.13 1.99
CA PHE A 125 4.26 -7.14 1.67
C PHE A 125 5.64 -7.78 1.49
N LYS A 126 6.08 -8.61 2.44
CA LYS A 126 7.38 -9.29 2.41
C LYS A 126 7.51 -10.22 1.21
N GLU A 127 6.46 -10.95 0.87
CA GLU A 127 6.42 -11.79 -0.32
C GLU A 127 6.56 -10.97 -1.60
N ASN A 128 5.82 -9.85 -1.71
CA ASN A 128 5.94 -8.98 -2.88
C ASN A 128 7.35 -8.37 -2.99
N VAL A 129 7.95 -7.91 -1.89
CA VAL A 129 9.33 -7.38 -1.89
C VAL A 129 10.33 -8.44 -2.36
N LYS A 130 10.24 -9.67 -1.83
CA LYS A 130 11.11 -10.78 -2.27
C LYS A 130 10.94 -11.09 -3.76
N GLU A 131 9.71 -11.10 -4.26
CA GLU A 131 9.41 -11.35 -5.66
C GLU A 131 9.97 -10.25 -6.57
N ILE A 132 9.83 -8.97 -6.18
CA ILE A 132 10.40 -7.84 -6.92
C ILE A 132 11.92 -7.98 -7.01
N ILE A 133 12.58 -8.24 -5.87
CA ILE A 133 14.03 -8.42 -5.82
C ILE A 133 14.43 -9.57 -6.74
N SER A 134 13.79 -10.73 -6.60
CA SER A 134 14.13 -11.92 -7.39
C SER A 134 13.91 -11.77 -8.90
N ARG A 135 12.91 -10.99 -9.33
CA ARG A 135 12.56 -10.86 -10.76
C ARG A 135 13.27 -9.72 -11.47
N TYR A 136 13.46 -8.59 -10.78
CA TYR A 136 13.80 -7.33 -11.44
C TYR A 136 15.12 -6.72 -10.97
N LEU A 137 15.65 -7.18 -9.84
CA LEU A 137 16.87 -6.65 -9.24
C LEU A 137 17.92 -7.75 -9.23
N LYS A 138 19.18 -7.34 -9.36
CA LYS A 138 20.30 -8.25 -9.17
C LYS A 138 20.81 -8.08 -7.75
N GLU A 139 21.11 -9.17 -7.06
CA GLU A 139 21.72 -9.14 -5.72
C GLU A 139 23.24 -8.78 -5.78
N ASP A 140 23.69 -8.03 -6.78
CA ASP A 140 25.11 -7.77 -7.08
C ASP A 140 25.60 -6.34 -6.72
N GLY A 141 25.08 -5.75 -5.64
CA GLY A 141 25.65 -4.53 -5.05
C GLY A 141 25.45 -3.26 -5.90
N ASP A 142 26.54 -2.59 -6.28
CA ASP A 142 26.56 -1.22 -6.85
C ASP A 142 25.73 -1.04 -8.16
N SER A 143 25.28 -2.14 -8.76
CA SER A 143 24.50 -2.19 -9.99
C SER A 143 23.03 -2.62 -9.84
N VAL A 144 22.51 -2.79 -8.60
CA VAL A 144 21.10 -3.20 -8.33
C VAL A 144 20.09 -2.38 -9.16
N TRP A 145 20.39 -1.10 -9.35
CA TRP A 145 19.55 -0.13 -10.04
C TRP A 145 20.15 0.40 -11.35
N ALA A 146 21.22 -0.19 -11.86
CA ALA A 146 21.94 0.35 -13.02
C ALA A 146 20.99 0.56 -14.22
N GLY A 147 20.91 1.80 -14.72
CA GLY A 147 20.03 2.19 -15.82
C GLY A 147 18.54 2.28 -15.46
N LYS A 148 18.18 2.26 -14.17
CA LYS A 148 16.81 2.36 -13.69
C LYS A 148 16.60 3.65 -12.88
N ASP A 149 16.13 4.69 -13.56
CA ASP A 149 15.53 5.87 -12.94
C ASP A 149 14.08 5.98 -13.41
N SER A 150 13.16 5.55 -12.57
CA SER A 150 11.73 5.55 -12.88
C SER A 150 10.92 5.72 -11.60
N ARG A 151 9.70 6.21 -11.75
CA ARG A 151 8.73 6.29 -10.65
C ARG A 151 8.59 4.96 -9.91
N ALA A 152 8.58 3.83 -10.61
CA ALA A 152 8.50 2.51 -9.98
C ALA A 152 9.70 2.24 -9.06
N CYS A 153 10.91 2.69 -9.44
CA CYS A 153 12.09 2.60 -8.58
C CYS A 153 11.92 3.46 -7.32
N GLU A 154 11.45 4.70 -7.46
CA GLU A 154 11.20 5.59 -6.32
C GLU A 154 10.16 5.01 -5.34
N LEU A 155 9.07 4.44 -5.88
CA LEU A 155 8.03 3.80 -5.08
C LEU A 155 8.57 2.60 -4.31
N PHE A 156 9.31 1.72 -4.98
CA PHE A 156 9.86 0.55 -4.33
C PHE A 156 10.91 0.92 -3.28
N ARG A 157 11.86 1.80 -3.63
CA ARG A 157 12.87 2.33 -2.70
C ARG A 157 12.24 2.98 -1.48
N GLY A 158 11.23 3.83 -1.70
CA GLY A 158 10.44 4.44 -0.65
C GLY A 158 9.77 3.41 0.25
N ALA A 159 9.17 2.38 -0.33
CA ALA A 159 8.51 1.32 0.41
C ALA A 159 9.47 0.49 1.27
N VAL A 160 10.62 0.11 0.72
CA VAL A 160 11.66 -0.62 1.48
C VAL A 160 12.24 0.25 2.59
N ARG A 161 12.51 1.52 2.32
CA ARG A 161 13.01 2.48 3.32
C ARG A 161 12.03 2.60 4.49
N GLN A 162 10.75 2.84 4.20
CA GLN A 162 9.71 2.94 5.22
C GLN A 162 9.61 1.63 6.03
N ALA A 163 9.60 0.49 5.35
CA ALA A 163 9.53 -0.81 6.02
C ALA A 163 10.74 -1.11 6.92
N CYS A 164 11.93 -0.60 6.60
CA CYS A 164 13.09 -0.69 7.49
C CYS A 164 12.95 0.23 8.71
N GLN A 165 12.44 1.46 8.52
CA GLN A 165 12.18 2.42 9.60
C GLN A 165 11.15 1.89 10.60
N ASP A 166 10.14 1.17 10.10
CA ASP A 166 9.05 0.61 10.90
C ASP A 166 9.36 -0.79 11.44
N TYR A 167 10.60 -1.28 11.27
CA TYR A 167 11.05 -2.61 11.68
C TYR A 167 10.25 -3.78 11.06
N VAL A 168 9.54 -3.52 9.96
CA VAL A 168 8.86 -4.55 9.15
C VAL A 168 9.90 -5.38 8.40
N LEU A 169 10.95 -4.75 7.87
CA LEU A 169 12.12 -5.38 7.25
C LEU A 169 13.37 -5.15 8.09
N LEU A 170 14.32 -6.09 8.01
CA LEU A 170 15.63 -5.96 8.66
C LEU A 170 16.52 -5.04 7.83
N THR A 171 16.86 -3.87 8.39
CA THR A 171 17.65 -2.83 7.71
C THR A 171 18.95 -3.37 7.14
N GLU A 172 19.69 -4.19 7.89
CA GLU A 172 20.99 -4.74 7.49
C GLU A 172 20.91 -5.54 6.19
N LYS A 173 19.75 -6.18 5.95
CA LYS A 173 19.51 -6.98 4.76
C LYS A 173 18.97 -6.17 3.59
N TYR A 174 18.14 -5.16 3.86
CA TYR A 174 17.33 -4.51 2.82
C TYR A 174 17.77 -3.09 2.46
N GLN A 175 18.68 -2.47 3.22
CA GLN A 175 19.12 -1.08 2.97
C GLN A 175 19.73 -0.82 1.58
N VAL A 176 20.28 -1.85 0.93
CA VAL A 176 20.82 -1.75 -0.44
C VAL A 176 19.74 -1.48 -1.49
N PHE A 177 18.47 -1.75 -1.16
CA PHE A 177 17.32 -1.52 -2.02
C PHE A 177 16.58 -0.20 -1.72
N CYS A 178 17.10 0.63 -0.81
CA CYS A 178 16.55 1.94 -0.46
C CYS A 178 16.93 3.04 -1.48
#